data_AF-A0A7V3CY55-F1
#
_entry.id   AF-A0A7V3CY55-F1
#
_cell.length_a   1.000
_cell.length_b   1.000
_cell.length_c   1.000
_cell.angle_alpha   90.00
_cell.angle_beta   90.00
_cell.angle_gamma   90.00
#
_symmetry.space_group_name_H-M   'P 1'
#
loop_
_entity.id
_entity.type
_entity.pdbx_description
1 polymer ?
#
loop_
_entity_poly.entity_id
_entity_poly.type
_entity_poly.pdbx_seq_one_letter_code
_entity_poly.pdbx_strand_id
1 'polypeptide(L)'
;MSVENKIEEHEEFRDSLATITKEGKRKWIFPKKPKGKFYNARTIVSFFLLGFLFITPFIKVNGHPFLILNVIERKFIIFGIPFGPHDLHLFALTMIAFIVSIFLFTVVYGRLFCGWICPQTVFLEMVFRKIEYLIEGDANKQKA
;
A
#
# COMPACT_ATOMS: atom_id res chain seq x y z
N MET A 1 7.67 58.56 12.12
CA MET A 1 8.42 57.99 10.98
C MET A 1 9.21 56.74 11.41
N SER A 2 8.60 55.84 12.20
CA SER A 2 9.25 54.63 12.74
C SER A 2 8.30 53.44 12.87
N VAL A 3 7.09 53.54 12.30
CA VAL A 3 6.04 52.50 12.40
C VAL A 3 5.95 51.67 11.11
N GLU A 4 6.38 52.22 9.97
CA GLU A 4 6.33 51.53 8.67
C GLU A 4 7.28 50.32 8.57
N ASN A 5 8.38 50.33 9.32
CA ASN A 5 9.46 49.34 9.14
C ASN A 5 9.26 48.02 9.89
N LYS A 6 8.10 47.83 10.55
CA LYS A 6 7.78 46.59 11.30
C LYS A 6 6.78 45.68 10.58
N ILE A 7 6.23 46.13 9.45
CA ILE A 7 5.21 45.39 8.68
C ILE A 7 5.86 44.49 7.62
N GLU A 8 7.09 44.76 7.17
CA GLU A 8 7.73 43.97 6.11
C GLU A 8 8.30 42.60 6.55
N GLU A 9 8.60 42.37 7.83
CA GLU A 9 9.20 41.09 8.29
C GLU A 9 8.19 39.93 8.43
N HIS A 10 6.88 40.18 8.33
CA HIS A 10 5.85 39.18 8.65
C HIS A 10 5.06 38.60 7.45
N GLU A 11 5.36 39.01 6.22
CA GLU A 11 4.64 38.57 5.00
C GLU A 11 5.32 37.39 4.26
N GLU A 12 6.54 36.96 4.62
CA GLU A 12 7.21 35.83 3.92
C GLU A 12 6.77 34.41 4.41
N PHE A 13 5.70 34.31 5.20
CA PHE A 13 5.26 33.01 5.71
C PHE A 13 4.42 32.25 4.66
N ARG A 14 5.07 31.33 3.94
CA ARG A 14 4.52 30.40 2.92
C ARG A 14 4.37 30.96 1.49
N ASP A 15 5.04 32.08 1.19
CA ASP A 15 5.05 32.69 -0.14
C ASP A 15 5.80 31.90 -1.23
N SER A 16 6.53 30.86 -0.84
CA SER A 16 7.14 29.91 -1.79
C SER A 16 6.70 28.48 -1.50
N LEU A 17 6.38 27.76 -2.59
CA LEU A 17 6.16 26.32 -2.52
C LEU A 17 7.49 25.65 -2.16
N ALA A 18 7.47 24.73 -1.19
CA ALA A 18 8.67 24.00 -0.71
C ALA A 18 9.42 23.21 -1.81
N THR A 19 8.77 23.01 -2.96
CA THR A 19 9.28 22.30 -4.15
C THR A 19 9.90 23.26 -5.18
N ILE A 20 9.95 24.56 -4.91
CA ILE A 20 10.49 25.59 -5.83
C ILE A 20 11.73 26.23 -5.21
N THR A 21 12.83 26.24 -5.96
CA THR A 21 14.07 26.96 -5.57
C THR A 21 13.84 28.47 -5.68
N LYS A 22 14.61 29.31 -4.98
CA LYS A 22 14.51 30.79 -5.08
C LYS A 22 14.62 31.32 -6.53
N GLU A 23 15.17 30.52 -7.44
CA GLU A 23 15.32 30.78 -8.88
C GLU A 23 14.12 30.32 -9.74
N GLY A 24 13.01 29.85 -9.15
CA GLY A 24 11.81 29.40 -9.88
C GLY A 24 11.90 27.99 -10.48
N LYS A 25 13.01 27.26 -10.28
CA LYS A 25 13.18 25.88 -10.77
C LYS A 25 12.56 24.84 -9.83
N ARG A 26 12.03 23.75 -10.39
CA ARG A 26 11.47 22.61 -9.64
C ARG A 26 12.59 21.81 -8.97
N LYS A 27 12.53 21.70 -7.64
CA LYS A 27 13.40 20.83 -6.83
C LYS A 27 12.82 19.42 -6.79
N TRP A 28 13.48 18.46 -7.42
CA TRP A 28 13.08 17.05 -7.36
C TRP A 28 13.45 16.43 -6.00
N ILE A 29 12.49 15.76 -5.36
CA ILE A 29 12.66 15.08 -4.07
C ILE A 29 12.80 13.59 -4.33
N PHE A 30 13.95 13.05 -3.96
CA PHE A 30 14.26 11.62 -4.09
C PHE A 30 14.26 10.94 -2.72
N PRO A 31 13.56 9.80 -2.56
CA PRO A 31 13.43 9.11 -1.28
C PRO A 31 14.70 8.34 -0.92
N LYS A 32 15.33 8.69 0.21
CA LYS A 32 16.50 7.98 0.75
C LYS A 32 16.16 6.53 1.13
N LYS A 33 17.08 5.61 0.87
CA LYS A 33 16.94 4.19 1.25
C LYS A 33 16.90 4.01 2.78
N PRO A 34 15.80 3.50 3.37
CA PRO A 34 15.71 3.24 4.79
C PRO A 34 16.61 2.06 5.17
N LYS A 35 17.25 2.13 6.34
CA LYS A 35 18.09 1.07 6.91
C LYS A 35 17.72 0.88 8.37
N GLY A 36 17.52 -0.36 8.82
CA GLY A 36 17.24 -0.66 10.23
C GLY A 36 16.69 -2.07 10.49
N LYS A 37 16.72 -2.51 11.76
CA LYS A 37 16.22 -3.83 12.20
C LYS A 37 14.72 -4.00 11.96
N PHE A 38 13.92 -2.98 12.29
CA PHE A 38 12.47 -2.98 12.06
C PHE A 38 12.09 -2.98 10.58
N TYR A 39 12.90 -2.33 9.72
CA TYR A 39 12.71 -2.37 8.28
C TYR A 39 12.94 -3.78 7.73
N ASN A 40 14.02 -4.46 8.16
CA ASN A 40 14.30 -5.83 7.74
C ASN A 40 13.20 -6.82 8.21
N ALA A 41 12.74 -6.69 9.45
CA ALA A 41 11.61 -7.50 9.95
C ALA A 41 10.35 -7.29 9.09
N ARG A 42 10.01 -6.05 8.76
CA ARG A 42 8.89 -5.72 7.88
C ARG A 42 9.08 -6.29 6.47
N THR A 43 10.30 -6.26 5.93
CA THR A 43 10.63 -6.85 4.61
C THR A 43 10.39 -8.36 4.60
N ILE A 44 10.78 -9.09 5.64
CA ILE A 44 10.59 -10.54 5.72
C ILE A 44 9.09 -10.87 5.74
N VAL A 45 8.32 -10.17 6.59
CA VAL A 45 6.85 -10.34 6.68
C VAL A 45 6.18 -10.02 5.34
N SER A 46 6.63 -8.97 4.67
CA SER A 46 6.13 -8.56 3.36
C SER A 46 6.40 -9.61 2.27
N PHE A 47 7.61 -10.20 2.25
CA PHE A 47 7.96 -11.24 1.28
C PHE A 47 7.15 -12.52 1.52
N PHE A 48 6.93 -12.87 2.79
CA PHE A 48 6.04 -13.98 3.16
C PHE A 48 4.59 -13.74 2.70
N LEU A 49 4.03 -12.56 2.98
CA LEU A 49 2.68 -12.17 2.53
C LEU A 49 2.55 -12.19 1.00
N LEU A 50 3.56 -11.70 0.30
CA LEU A 50 3.56 -11.66 -1.17
C LEU A 50 3.65 -13.08 -1.76
N GLY A 51 4.52 -13.93 -1.21
CA GLY A 51 4.61 -15.33 -1.58
C GLY A 51 3.28 -16.05 -1.33
N PHE A 52 2.68 -15.85 -0.16
CA PHE A 52 1.36 -16.39 0.15
C PHE A 52 0.31 -15.93 -0.86
N LEU A 53 0.24 -14.63 -1.18
CA LEU A 53 -0.72 -14.09 -2.14
C LEU A 53 -0.58 -14.71 -3.53
N PHE A 54 0.65 -14.90 -4.02
CA PHE A 54 0.88 -15.49 -5.33
C PHE A 54 0.69 -17.01 -5.35
N ILE A 55 1.00 -17.72 -4.26
CA ILE A 55 0.87 -19.18 -4.18
C ILE A 55 -0.59 -19.59 -3.97
N THR A 56 -1.36 -18.81 -3.19
CA THR A 56 -2.77 -19.09 -2.85
C THR A 56 -3.65 -19.44 -4.06
N PRO A 57 -3.65 -18.70 -5.19
CA PRO A 57 -4.48 -19.05 -6.34
C PRO A 57 -4.04 -20.33 -7.07
N PHE A 58 -2.79 -20.76 -6.93
CA PHE A 58 -2.32 -22.02 -7.53
C PHE A 58 -2.64 -23.24 -6.69
N ILE A 59 -2.92 -23.08 -5.39
CA ILE A 59 -3.35 -24.17 -4.53
C ILE A 59 -4.79 -24.55 -4.91
N LYS A 60 -4.94 -25.71 -5.55
CA LYS A 60 -6.24 -26.30 -5.86
C LYS A 60 -6.66 -27.17 -4.69
N VAL A 61 -7.84 -26.90 -4.13
CA VAL A 61 -8.45 -27.74 -3.09
C VAL A 61 -9.66 -28.42 -3.72
N ASN A 62 -9.72 -29.75 -3.66
CA ASN A 62 -10.82 -30.56 -4.23
C ASN A 62 -11.07 -30.34 -5.74
N GLY A 63 -10.02 -30.20 -6.56
CA GLY A 63 -10.14 -30.10 -8.01
C GLY A 63 -10.57 -28.73 -8.55
N HIS A 64 -10.91 -27.78 -7.67
CA HIS A 64 -11.26 -26.42 -8.01
C HIS A 64 -10.21 -25.41 -7.50
N PRO A 65 -9.89 -24.34 -8.26
CA PRO A 65 -9.06 -23.25 -7.77
C PRO A 65 -9.66 -22.56 -6.54
N PHE A 66 -8.79 -22.11 -5.64
CA PHE A 66 -9.16 -21.56 -4.32
C PHE A 66 -10.18 -20.42 -4.38
N LEU A 67 -10.14 -19.62 -5.44
CA LEU A 67 -11.07 -18.53 -5.69
C LEU A 67 -11.31 -18.37 -7.20
N ILE A 68 -12.53 -18.67 -7.67
CA ILE A 68 -13.02 -18.35 -9.02
C ILE A 68 -14.31 -17.56 -8.88
N LEU A 69 -14.35 -16.37 -9.46
CA LEU A 69 -15.57 -15.58 -9.60
C LEU A 69 -15.95 -15.53 -11.08
N ASN A 70 -16.60 -16.59 -11.58
CA ASN A 70 -17.07 -16.61 -12.97
C ASN A 70 -18.52 -16.14 -13.03
N VAL A 71 -18.70 -14.86 -13.35
CA VAL A 71 -20.02 -14.21 -13.46
C VAL A 71 -20.81 -14.74 -14.66
N ILE A 72 -20.12 -15.11 -15.75
CA ILE A 72 -20.77 -15.59 -16.98
C ILE A 72 -21.36 -16.99 -16.79
N GLU A 73 -20.60 -17.89 -16.17
CA GLU A 73 -21.05 -19.27 -15.92
C GLU A 73 -21.86 -19.41 -14.62
N ARG A 74 -22.05 -18.33 -13.84
CA ARG A 74 -22.67 -18.35 -12.50
C ARG A 74 -22.04 -19.39 -11.57
N LYS A 75 -20.71 -19.56 -11.69
CA LYS A 75 -19.92 -20.45 -10.85
C LYS A 75 -19.01 -19.59 -9.98
N PHE A 76 -19.38 -19.46 -8.72
CA PHE A 76 -18.56 -18.80 -7.71
C PHE A 76 -17.94 -19.87 -6.84
N ILE A 77 -16.64 -20.10 -6.94
CA ILE A 77 -15.92 -21.04 -6.09
C ILE A 77 -15.11 -20.22 -5.10
N ILE A 78 -15.40 -20.37 -3.81
CA ILE A 78 -14.73 -19.63 -2.74
C ILE A 78 -14.28 -20.65 -1.71
N PHE A 79 -12.99 -20.64 -1.38
CA PHE A 79 -12.36 -21.62 -0.51
C PHE A 79 -12.58 -23.08 -0.96
N GLY A 80 -12.67 -23.32 -2.27
CA GLY A 80 -12.92 -24.66 -2.84
C GLY A 80 -14.36 -25.17 -2.73
N ILE A 81 -15.30 -24.35 -2.24
CA ILE A 81 -16.73 -24.68 -2.18
C ILE A 81 -17.43 -24.03 -3.39
N PRO A 82 -18.13 -24.80 -4.25
CA PRO A 82 -18.92 -24.25 -5.34
C PRO A 82 -20.23 -23.64 -4.81
N PHE A 83 -20.42 -22.34 -5.00
CA PHE A 83 -21.66 -21.63 -4.74
C PHE A 83 -22.49 -21.53 -6.01
N GLY A 84 -23.70 -22.07 -5.96
CA GLY A 84 -24.71 -21.95 -7.02
C GLY A 84 -25.61 -20.72 -6.86
N PRO A 85 -26.46 -20.41 -7.86
CA PRO A 85 -27.36 -19.26 -7.81
C PRO A 85 -28.41 -19.32 -6.69
N HIS A 86 -28.72 -20.51 -6.17
CA HIS A 86 -29.60 -20.68 -5.01
C HIS A 86 -28.97 -20.19 -3.69
N ASP A 87 -27.64 -20.26 -3.56
CA ASP A 87 -26.93 -20.00 -2.31
C ASP A 87 -26.33 -18.58 -2.26
N LEU A 88 -26.81 -17.68 -3.13
CA LEU A 88 -26.32 -16.30 -3.25
C LEU A 88 -26.48 -15.51 -1.94
N HIS A 89 -27.55 -15.76 -1.18
CA HIS A 89 -27.77 -15.12 0.12
C HIS A 89 -26.69 -15.48 1.14
N LEU A 90 -26.24 -16.74 1.15
CA LEU A 90 -25.17 -17.21 2.03
C LEU A 90 -23.82 -16.61 1.61
N PHE A 91 -23.57 -16.51 0.31
CA PHE A 91 -22.41 -15.81 -0.24
C PHE A 91 -22.39 -14.33 0.18
N ALA A 92 -23.50 -13.61 0.02
CA ALA A 92 -23.60 -12.20 0.39
C ALA A 92 -23.37 -11.98 1.89
N LEU A 93 -23.97 -12.81 2.76
CA LEU A 93 -23.81 -12.71 4.20
C LEU A 93 -22.36 -12.96 4.61
N THR A 94 -21.72 -13.97 4.01
CA THR A 94 -20.30 -14.29 4.26
C THR A 94 -19.40 -13.14 3.82
N MET A 95 -19.66 -12.54 2.66
CA MET A 95 -18.89 -11.39 2.15
C MET A 95 -19.03 -10.17 3.06
N ILE A 96 -20.25 -9.87 3.53
CA ILE A 96 -20.49 -8.77 4.47
C ILE A 96 -19.76 -9.04 5.79
N ALA A 97 -19.89 -10.25 6.36
CA ALA A 97 -19.21 -10.63 7.59
C ALA A 97 -17.68 -10.52 7.47
N PHE A 98 -17.11 -10.94 6.34
CA PHE A 98 -15.68 -10.83 6.05
C PHE A 98 -15.22 -9.37 6.00
N ILE A 99 -15.94 -8.53 5.26
CA ILE A 99 -15.64 -7.10 5.16
C ILE A 99 -15.71 -6.42 6.52
N VAL A 100 -16.79 -6.64 7.28
CA VAL A 100 -16.96 -6.08 8.63
C VAL A 100 -15.86 -6.54 9.58
N SER A 101 -15.48 -7.83 9.51
CA SER A 101 -14.38 -8.36 10.32
C SER A 101 -13.06 -7.65 10.01
N ILE A 102 -12.75 -7.38 8.74
CA ILE A 102 -11.54 -6.62 8.36
C ILE A 102 -11.63 -5.18 8.86
N PHE A 103 -12.78 -4.51 8.69
CA PHE A 103 -12.97 -3.15 9.19
C PHE A 103 -12.77 -3.06 10.70
N LEU A 104 -13.37 -3.96 11.46
CA LEU A 104 -13.20 -4.00 12.91
C LEU A 104 -11.74 -4.23 13.30
N PHE A 105 -11.07 -5.17 12.63
CA PHE A 105 -9.64 -5.42 12.84
C PHE A 105 -8.77 -4.19 12.54
N THR A 106 -9.06 -3.46 11.46
CA THR A 106 -8.30 -2.26 11.07
C THR A 106 -8.56 -1.06 11.99
N VAL A 107 -9.74 -0.94 12.59
CA VAL A 107 -10.01 0.10 13.59
C VAL A 107 -9.22 -0.17 14.88
N VAL A 108 -9.16 -1.42 15.34
CA VAL A 108 -8.45 -1.79 16.57
C VAL A 108 -6.92 -1.78 16.39
N TYR A 109 -6.42 -2.33 15.28
CA TYR A 109 -4.99 -2.53 15.03
C TYR A 109 -4.45 -1.72 13.85
N GLY A 110 -5.06 -0.58 13.53
CA GLY A 110 -4.79 0.17 12.30
C GLY A 110 -3.32 0.53 12.07
N ARG A 111 -2.57 0.90 13.11
CA ARG A 111 -1.13 1.20 12.96
C ARG A 111 -0.30 -0.03 12.63
N LEU A 112 -0.63 -1.19 13.21
CA LEU A 112 0.06 -2.45 12.92
C LEU A 112 -0.35 -2.95 11.53
N PHE A 113 -1.63 -2.93 11.20
CA PHE A 113 -2.12 -3.38 9.90
C PHE A 113 -1.62 -2.49 8.75
N CYS A 114 -1.83 -1.17 8.84
CA CYS A 114 -1.37 -0.21 7.84
C CYS A 114 0.16 -0.18 7.73
N GLY A 115 0.87 -0.40 8.85
CA GLY A 115 2.33 -0.44 8.88
C GLY A 115 2.93 -1.76 8.37
N TRP A 116 2.30 -2.92 8.57
CA TRP A 116 2.97 -4.21 8.36
C TRP A 116 2.33 -5.10 7.30
N ILE A 117 1.00 -5.04 7.17
CA ILE A 117 0.22 -6.00 6.37
C ILE A 117 -0.45 -5.33 5.16
N CYS A 118 -0.66 -4.01 5.19
CA CYS A 118 -1.37 -3.29 4.14
C CYS A 118 -0.81 -3.62 2.75
N PRO A 119 -1.64 -4.19 1.85
CA PRO A 119 -1.17 -4.69 0.57
C PRO A 119 -0.57 -3.56 -0.27
N GLN A 120 -1.20 -2.39 -0.29
CA GLN A 120 -0.71 -1.22 -1.03
C GLN A 120 0.71 -0.83 -0.59
N THR A 121 0.99 -0.83 0.71
CA THR A 121 2.30 -0.41 1.22
C THR A 121 3.33 -1.52 1.03
N VAL A 122 2.96 -2.79 1.21
CA VAL A 122 3.84 -3.94 0.95
C VAL A 122 4.33 -3.95 -0.51
N PHE A 123 3.43 -3.74 -1.48
CA PHE A 123 3.80 -3.68 -2.89
C PHE A 123 4.69 -2.47 -3.22
N LEU A 124 4.29 -1.25 -2.83
CA LEU A 124 5.06 -0.04 -3.14
C LEU A 124 6.44 -0.02 -2.47
N GLU A 125 6.52 -0.44 -1.20
CA GLU A 125 7.76 -0.33 -0.43
C GLU A 125 8.74 -1.46 -0.70
N MET A 126 8.25 -2.69 -0.92
CA MET A 126 9.13 -3.87 -1.05
C MET A 126 9.32 -4.36 -2.47
N VAL A 127 8.39 -4.09 -3.39
CA VAL A 127 8.55 -4.42 -4.81
C VAL A 127 9.07 -3.20 -5.55
N PHE A 128 8.27 -2.13 -5.62
CA PHE A 128 8.58 -0.98 -6.47
C PHE A 128 9.86 -0.25 -6.03
N ARG A 129 9.96 0.18 -4.77
CA ARG A 129 11.15 0.90 -4.29
C ARG A 129 12.44 0.08 -4.33
N LYS A 130 12.38 -1.24 -4.11
CA LYS A 130 13.57 -2.09 -4.22
C LYS A 130 14.04 -2.21 -5.67
N ILE A 131 13.10 -2.36 -6.61
CA ILE A 131 13.41 -2.35 -8.05
C ILE A 131 13.97 -0.98 -8.47
N GLU A 132 13.36 0.11 -8.01
CA GLU A 132 13.84 1.49 -8.24
C GLU A 132 15.28 1.67 -7.74
N TYR A 133 15.60 1.25 -6.50
CA TYR A 133 16.97 1.31 -5.99
C TYR A 133 17.96 0.39 -6.72
N LEU A 134 17.49 -0.69 -7.34
CA LEU A 134 18.34 -1.58 -8.15
C LEU A 134 18.63 -0.97 -9.52
N ILE A 135 17.68 -0.24 -10.11
CA ILE A 135 17.79 0.35 -11.46
C ILE A 135 18.43 1.75 -11.42
N GLU A 136 17.93 2.66 -10.58
CA GLU A 136 18.34 4.08 -10.53
C GLU A 136 19.42 4.37 -9.48
N GLY A 137 19.63 3.47 -8.51
CA GLY A 137 20.62 3.64 -7.44
C GLY A 137 20.13 4.47 -6.24
N ASP A 138 21.04 4.83 -5.33
CA ASP A 138 20.70 5.59 -4.10
C ASP A 138 20.37 7.07 -4.45
N ALA A 139 19.76 7.81 -3.53
CA ALA A 139 19.34 9.19 -3.72
C ALA A 139 20.48 10.16 -4.13
N ASN A 140 21.75 9.78 -3.92
CA ASN A 140 22.92 10.52 -4.39
C ASN A 140 23.24 10.27 -5.88
N LYS A 141 22.88 9.10 -6.44
CA LYS A 141 23.01 8.82 -7.89
C LYS A 141 21.88 9.45 -8.70
N GLN A 142 20.66 9.53 -8.16
CA GLN A 142 19.51 10.20 -8.82
C GLN A 142 19.64 11.74 -8.86
N LYS A 143 20.49 12.32 -8.02
CA LYS A 143 20.77 13.77 -7.97
C LYS A 143 21.99 14.20 -8.80
N ALA A 144 22.81 13.24 -9.24
CA ALA A 144 24.06 13.48 -9.96
C ALA A 144 23.81 13.70 -11.45
#